data_AF-A0A7V8PL31-F1
#
_entry.id   AF-A0A7V8PL31-F1
#
_cell.length_a   1.000
_cell.length_b   1.000
_cell.length_c   1.000
_cell.angle_alpha   90.00
_cell.angle_beta   90.00
_cell.angle_gamma   90.00
#
_symmetry.space_group_name_H-M   'P 1'
#
loop_
_entity.id
_entity.type
_entity.pdbx_description
1 polymer ?
#
loop_
_entity_poly.entity_id
_entity_poly.type
_entity_poly.pdbx_seq_one_letter_code
_entity_poly.pdbx_strand_id
1 'polypeptide(L)'
;MKKVVSILATVVVIGGAFLYKTGALNALMDSNGGKAEENVETLLSKESEAMVAKLAPFVTCINGVDGAWRGAYARYQTAYENQVTKGNAFWNLQTRFTLAQHGDQYAIAKSCIEGLNAGVKNGQSDPELDALGTEYAQTLQQLIPLVQSVDTYYSQGDYKDDGMAKGKALQAQIAPLFKTFFAKSDRIHSLVASRNLAIEKQALTAMEQRNGKDIWWHTENVMLEARGVIDAIDALNTQDRLTVENLQPLETAYQQALETAKAYGEANRAKSEGKTAADPFWFYLEPNASALLANVKALRRDLGKGKNADLERNYNNMINSFNRLVDEYNNRNQARNRYIASMNKG
;
A
#
# COMPACT_ATOMS: atom_id res chain seq x y z
N MET A 1 -19.55 -22.79 -1.54
CA MET A 1 -19.37 -21.56 -2.33
C MET A 1 -18.08 -21.73 -3.12
N LYS A 2 -18.08 -21.53 -4.45
CA LYS A 2 -16.84 -21.60 -5.22
C LYS A 2 -15.99 -20.40 -4.81
N LYS A 3 -14.71 -20.62 -4.48
CA LYS A 3 -13.75 -19.57 -4.15
C LYS A 3 -13.90 -18.45 -5.18
N VAL A 4 -14.32 -17.26 -4.74
CA VAL A 4 -13.94 -16.06 -5.48
C VAL A 4 -12.43 -16.11 -5.47
N VAL A 5 -11.81 -16.26 -6.65
CA VAL A 5 -10.37 -16.38 -6.74
C VAL A 5 -9.82 -15.12 -6.09
N SER A 6 -9.23 -15.28 -4.90
CA SER A 6 -8.38 -14.29 -4.29
C SER A 6 -7.19 -14.16 -5.22
N ILE A 7 -7.35 -13.37 -6.28
CA ILE A 7 -6.26 -12.50 -6.68
C ILE A 7 -6.04 -11.73 -5.40
N LEU A 8 -4.97 -12.09 -4.66
CA LEU A 8 -4.41 -11.27 -3.60
C LEU A 8 -4.56 -9.86 -4.11
N ALA A 9 -5.59 -9.17 -3.63
CA ALA A 9 -5.74 -7.79 -3.96
C ALA A 9 -4.45 -7.27 -3.41
N THR A 10 -3.57 -6.86 -4.31
CA THR A 10 -2.58 -5.87 -3.96
C THR A 10 -3.47 -4.68 -3.61
N VAL A 11 -4.05 -4.71 -2.41
CA VAL A 11 -4.26 -3.55 -1.59
C VAL A 11 -2.87 -3.00 -1.65
N VAL A 12 -2.69 -2.08 -2.61
CA VAL A 12 -1.53 -1.22 -2.65
C VAL A 12 -1.44 -0.84 -1.21
N VAL A 13 -0.39 -1.31 -0.53
CA VAL A 13 -0.09 -0.82 0.79
C VAL A 13 0.18 0.62 0.47
N ILE A 14 -0.88 1.43 0.56
CA ILE A 14 -0.84 2.84 0.37
C ILE A 14 -0.17 3.27 1.67
N GLY A 15 1.15 3.05 1.72
CA GLY A 15 2.08 3.86 2.48
C GLY A 15 2.04 5.32 2.02
N GLY A 16 1.14 5.68 1.09
CA GLY A 16 0.81 7.04 0.72
C GLY A 16 -0.13 7.77 1.66
N ALA A 17 -0.83 7.12 2.59
CA ALA A 17 -1.88 7.83 3.32
C ALA A 17 -1.33 8.80 4.39
N PHE A 18 -0.29 8.46 5.19
CA PHE A 18 0.11 9.37 6.29
C PHE A 18 1.61 9.49 6.61
N LEU A 19 2.49 8.87 5.82
CA LEU A 19 3.93 8.90 6.13
C LEU A 19 4.74 10.02 5.44
N TYR A 20 4.09 10.99 4.80
CA TYR A 20 4.82 12.14 4.21
C TYR A 20 4.79 13.37 5.12
N LYS A 21 5.82 13.38 5.98
CA LYS A 21 6.44 14.51 6.68
C LYS A 21 5.55 15.22 7.69
N THR A 22 5.90 14.99 8.96
CA THR A 22 5.54 15.76 10.16
C THR A 22 5.40 17.28 9.94
N GLY A 23 6.11 17.89 8.99
CA GLY A 23 5.96 19.31 8.63
C GLY A 23 4.65 19.70 7.93
N ALA A 24 3.98 18.81 7.19
CA ALA A 24 2.76 19.13 6.43
C ALA A 24 1.47 19.02 7.26
N LEU A 25 1.47 18.11 8.25
CA LEU A 25 0.40 18.04 9.25
C LEU A 25 0.39 19.26 10.16
N ASN A 26 1.55 19.85 10.42
CA ASN A 26 1.66 21.10 11.18
C ASN A 26 1.03 22.30 10.45
N ALA A 27 1.08 22.30 9.11
CA ALA A 27 0.41 23.28 8.27
C ALA A 27 -1.10 23.01 8.06
N LEU A 28 -1.67 21.89 8.56
CA LEU A 28 -3.13 21.69 8.68
C LEU A 28 -3.77 22.66 9.69
N MET A 29 -2.96 23.26 10.57
CA MET A 29 -3.43 23.87 11.79
C MET A 29 -3.56 25.38 11.76
N ASP A 30 -2.94 26.08 10.80
CA ASP A 30 -2.99 27.54 10.76
C ASP A 30 -4.24 28.06 10.03
N SER A 31 -5.40 27.63 10.53
CA SER A 31 -6.70 28.16 10.09
C SER A 31 -6.95 29.59 10.60
N ASN A 32 -6.01 30.19 11.35
CA ASN A 32 -6.17 31.49 12.01
C ASN A 32 -5.09 32.54 11.68
N GLY A 33 -4.24 32.34 10.67
CA GLY A 33 -3.33 33.38 10.17
C GLY A 33 -2.44 33.99 11.27
N GLY A 34 -2.09 33.20 12.28
CA GLY A 34 -1.36 33.64 13.45
C GLY A 34 0.09 33.25 13.32
N LYS A 35 0.95 34.26 13.06
CA LYS A 35 2.42 34.22 13.05
C LYS A 35 3.03 32.86 13.40
N ALA A 36 3.52 32.18 12.38
CA ALA A 36 4.40 31.02 12.51
C ALA A 36 5.67 31.43 13.25
N GLU A 37 5.76 31.15 14.55
CA GLU A 37 6.98 30.86 15.30
C GLU A 37 6.62 30.53 16.76
N GLU A 38 7.31 29.53 17.32
CA GLU A 38 7.19 28.93 18.67
C GLU A 38 6.13 27.84 18.92
N ASN A 39 6.63 26.62 19.16
CA ASN A 39 5.94 25.41 19.65
C ASN A 39 4.89 24.79 18.74
N VAL A 40 5.35 24.28 17.59
CA VAL A 40 4.58 23.32 16.81
C VAL A 40 4.61 21.96 17.49
N GLU A 41 3.67 21.72 18.40
CA GLU A 41 3.47 20.40 19.01
C GLU A 41 3.01 19.41 17.93
N THR A 42 3.76 18.31 17.79
CA THR A 42 3.55 17.28 16.75
C THR A 42 2.24 16.53 17.00
N LEU A 43 1.41 16.36 15.96
CA LEU A 43 0.16 15.57 16.05
C LEU A 43 0.39 14.10 16.41
N LEU A 44 1.59 13.59 16.11
CA LEU A 44 2.00 12.25 16.46
C LEU A 44 2.75 12.26 17.79
N SER A 45 2.50 11.23 18.60
CA SER A 45 3.34 10.95 19.76
C SER A 45 4.76 10.60 19.32
N LYS A 46 5.75 10.81 20.19
CA LYS A 46 7.14 10.39 19.93
C LYS A 46 7.27 8.91 19.60
N GLU A 47 6.42 8.07 20.20
CA GLU A 47 6.36 6.64 19.90
C GLU A 47 5.86 6.37 18.47
N SER A 48 4.79 7.06 18.05
CA SER A 48 4.26 6.97 16.69
C SER A 48 5.30 7.44 15.67
N GLU A 49 6.01 8.54 15.94
CA GLU A 49 7.10 9.03 15.08
C GLU A 49 8.25 8.03 14.96
N ALA A 50 8.64 7.40 16.08
CA ALA A 50 9.65 6.36 16.08
C ALA A 50 9.19 5.11 15.29
N MET A 51 7.91 4.75 15.37
CA MET A 51 7.33 3.67 14.57
C MET A 51 7.27 4.03 13.08
N VAL A 52 6.91 5.26 12.71
CA VAL A 52 7.00 5.73 11.32
C VAL A 52 8.42 5.57 10.77
N ALA A 53 9.42 5.98 11.55
CA ALA A 53 10.83 5.80 11.17
C ALA A 53 11.20 4.31 11.04
N LYS A 54 10.66 3.45 11.91
CA LYS A 54 10.85 1.99 11.85
C LYS A 54 10.28 1.37 10.57
N LEU A 55 9.11 1.82 10.11
CA LEU A 55 8.43 1.28 8.93
C LEU A 55 9.07 1.73 7.61
N ALA A 56 9.76 2.87 7.60
CA ALA A 56 10.36 3.45 6.39
C ALA A 56 11.22 2.46 5.56
N PRO A 57 12.22 1.74 6.11
CA PRO A 57 13.02 0.80 5.33
C PRO A 57 12.18 -0.35 4.73
N PHE A 58 11.15 -0.82 5.43
CA PHE A 58 10.25 -1.86 4.91
C PHE A 58 9.43 -1.37 3.72
N VAL A 59 8.91 -0.14 3.80
CA VAL A 59 8.18 0.50 2.69
C VAL A 59 9.09 0.70 1.48
N THR A 60 10.32 1.13 1.69
CA THR A 60 11.32 1.27 0.61
C THR A 60 11.58 -0.07 -0.08
N CYS A 61 11.75 -1.16 0.68
CA CYS A 61 11.94 -2.49 0.13
C CYS A 61 10.75 -2.98 -0.71
N ILE A 62 9.54 -2.86 -0.16
CA ILE A 62 8.29 -3.23 -0.83
C ILE A 62 8.15 -2.49 -2.16
N ASN A 63 8.33 -1.18 -2.14
CA ASN A 63 8.12 -0.34 -3.32
C ASN A 63 9.26 -0.49 -4.35
N GLY A 64 10.49 -0.70 -3.89
CA GLY A 64 11.68 -0.73 -4.74
C GLY A 64 12.05 -2.11 -5.30
N VAL A 65 11.69 -3.19 -4.61
CA VAL A 65 12.14 -4.56 -4.95
C VAL A 65 10.97 -5.47 -5.28
N ASP A 66 9.98 -5.60 -4.38
CA ASP A 66 8.95 -6.62 -4.50
C ASP A 66 8.15 -6.51 -5.80
N GLY A 67 7.56 -5.33 -6.06
CA GLY A 67 6.76 -5.12 -7.26
C GLY A 67 7.53 -5.39 -8.56
N ALA A 68 8.79 -4.95 -8.63
CA ALA A 68 9.64 -5.16 -9.79
C ALA A 68 9.98 -6.65 -10.00
N TRP A 69 10.35 -7.35 -8.92
CA TRP A 69 10.72 -8.76 -8.97
C TRP A 69 9.53 -9.71 -9.16
N ARG A 70 8.34 -9.41 -8.66
CA ARG A 70 7.11 -10.17 -9.01
C ARG A 70 6.86 -10.14 -10.51
N GLY A 71 6.90 -8.94 -11.10
CA GLY A 71 6.72 -8.78 -12.55
C GLY A 71 7.83 -9.47 -13.35
N ALA A 72 9.09 -9.31 -12.95
CA ALA A 72 10.23 -9.94 -13.62
C ALA A 72 10.17 -11.46 -13.53
N TYR A 73 9.89 -12.02 -12.36
CA TYR A 73 9.81 -13.45 -12.14
C TYR A 73 8.63 -14.09 -12.88
N ALA A 74 7.45 -13.44 -12.91
CA ALA A 74 6.31 -13.94 -13.68
C ALA A 74 6.62 -14.02 -15.20
N ARG A 75 7.26 -12.98 -15.76
CA ARG A 75 7.72 -12.99 -17.15
C ARG A 75 8.77 -14.08 -17.38
N TYR A 76 9.69 -14.24 -16.44
CA TYR A 76 10.70 -15.29 -16.47
C TYR A 76 10.08 -16.70 -16.48
N GLN A 77 9.14 -16.99 -15.59
CA GLN A 77 8.46 -18.29 -15.54
C GLN A 77 7.74 -18.59 -16.85
N THR A 78 7.00 -17.62 -17.40
CA THR A 78 6.31 -17.78 -18.68
C THR A 78 7.29 -18.08 -19.82
N ALA A 79 8.42 -17.35 -19.88
CA ALA A 79 9.46 -17.59 -20.88
C ALA A 79 10.12 -18.96 -20.72
N TYR A 80 10.48 -19.33 -19.48
CA TYR A 80 11.09 -20.62 -19.14
C TYR A 80 10.17 -21.78 -19.52
N GLU A 81 8.88 -21.72 -19.16
CA GLU A 81 7.90 -22.75 -19.48
C GLU A 81 7.73 -22.93 -20.99
N ASN A 82 7.62 -21.83 -21.75
CA ASN A 82 7.55 -21.89 -23.21
C ASN A 82 8.81 -22.54 -23.81
N GLN A 83 10.00 -22.20 -23.29
CA GLN A 83 11.26 -22.77 -23.77
C GLN A 83 11.34 -24.28 -23.51
N VAL A 84 10.98 -24.73 -22.30
CA VAL A 84 11.08 -26.14 -21.91
C VAL A 84 10.00 -27.01 -22.53
N THR A 85 8.78 -26.48 -22.73
CA THR A 85 7.63 -27.28 -23.22
C THR A 85 7.46 -27.25 -24.73
N LYS A 86 7.75 -26.12 -25.40
CA LYS A 86 7.41 -25.92 -26.82
C LYS A 86 8.62 -25.95 -27.74
N GLY A 87 9.85 -25.95 -27.22
CA GLY A 87 11.08 -25.90 -28.02
C GLY A 87 11.25 -24.61 -28.84
N ASN A 88 10.25 -23.72 -28.83
CA ASN A 88 10.31 -22.39 -29.41
C ASN A 88 11.11 -21.48 -28.49
N ALA A 89 12.40 -21.33 -28.78
CA ALA A 89 13.03 -20.02 -28.61
C ALA A 89 12.27 -19.04 -29.53
N PHE A 90 12.03 -17.77 -29.19
CA PHE A 90 12.92 -16.72 -29.68
C PHE A 90 12.42 -15.28 -29.37
N TRP A 91 13.36 -14.34 -29.60
CA TRP A 91 13.32 -12.89 -29.82
C TRP A 91 13.35 -11.92 -28.64
N ASN A 92 12.94 -12.28 -27.42
CA ASN A 92 13.04 -11.35 -26.30
C ASN A 92 12.98 -12.00 -24.91
N LEU A 93 13.91 -12.90 -24.59
CA LEU A 93 14.21 -13.23 -23.17
C LEU A 93 14.82 -11.99 -22.48
N GLN A 94 14.01 -10.93 -22.36
CA GLN A 94 14.24 -9.69 -21.62
C GLN A 94 13.86 -9.90 -20.15
N THR A 95 14.12 -11.09 -19.63
CA THR A 95 13.91 -11.39 -18.22
C THR A 95 15.14 -10.83 -17.51
N ARG A 96 15.06 -9.55 -17.16
CA ARG A 96 16.08 -8.88 -16.37
C ARG A 96 15.54 -8.69 -14.95
N PHE A 97 16.29 -9.16 -13.97
CA PHE A 97 16.04 -8.89 -12.55
C PHE A 97 16.74 -7.61 -12.07
N THR A 98 17.48 -6.94 -12.95
CA THR A 98 18.09 -5.63 -12.75
C THR A 98 17.05 -4.60 -12.31
N LEU A 99 17.36 -3.85 -11.25
CA LEU A 99 16.50 -2.82 -10.66
C LEU A 99 16.99 -1.39 -10.91
N ALA A 100 18.27 -1.21 -11.24
CA ALA A 100 18.84 0.09 -11.59
C ALA A 100 19.27 0.15 -13.06
N GLN A 101 19.07 1.31 -13.69
CA GLN A 101 19.45 1.56 -15.09
C GLN A 101 20.95 1.84 -15.27
N HIS A 102 21.60 2.38 -14.23
CA HIS A 102 23.00 2.79 -14.23
C HIS A 102 23.72 2.28 -12.98
N GLY A 103 25.04 2.08 -13.09
CA GLY A 103 25.86 1.60 -11.99
C GLY A 103 25.57 0.14 -11.65
N ASP A 104 25.61 -0.19 -10.36
CA ASP A 104 25.25 -1.53 -9.89
C ASP A 104 23.75 -1.80 -10.09
N GLN A 105 23.45 -2.68 -11.05
CA GLN A 105 22.09 -3.03 -11.45
C GLN A 105 21.25 -3.65 -10.33
N TYR A 106 21.86 -4.10 -9.23
CA TYR A 106 21.17 -4.66 -8.06
C TYR A 106 21.24 -3.74 -6.83
N ALA A 107 21.69 -2.49 -6.98
CA ALA A 107 21.86 -1.54 -5.88
C ALA A 107 20.58 -1.31 -5.07
N ILE A 108 19.40 -1.31 -5.69
CA ILE A 108 18.12 -1.12 -4.98
C ILE A 108 17.86 -2.28 -4.01
N ALA A 109 18.11 -3.53 -4.41
CA ALA A 109 17.97 -4.69 -3.52
C ALA A 109 19.02 -4.69 -2.40
N LYS A 110 20.26 -4.25 -2.70
CA LYS A 110 21.32 -4.11 -1.69
C LYS A 110 21.00 -3.01 -0.67
N SER A 111 20.53 -1.85 -1.13
CA SER A 111 20.09 -0.76 -0.26
C SER A 111 18.88 -1.15 0.59
N CYS A 112 17.97 -1.96 0.07
CA CYS A 112 16.90 -2.57 0.86
C CYS A 112 17.46 -3.44 2.01
N ILE A 113 18.41 -4.33 1.73
CA ILE A 113 19.08 -5.15 2.77
C ILE A 113 19.72 -4.26 3.85
N GLU A 114 20.49 -3.25 3.43
CA GLU A 114 21.16 -2.32 4.34
C GLU A 114 20.16 -1.55 5.21
N GLY A 115 19.10 -1.02 4.60
CA GLY A 115 18.05 -0.28 5.28
C GLY A 115 17.29 -1.14 6.30
N LEU A 116 16.95 -2.38 5.95
CA LEU A 116 16.33 -3.33 6.89
C LEU A 116 17.27 -3.64 8.05
N ASN A 117 18.53 -4.01 7.78
CA ASN A 117 19.49 -4.33 8.83
C ASN A 117 19.73 -3.16 9.78
N ALA A 118 19.83 -1.93 9.25
CA ALA A 118 19.95 -0.72 10.05
C ALA A 118 18.68 -0.44 10.88
N GLY A 119 17.50 -0.60 10.28
CA GLY A 119 16.21 -0.42 10.95
C GLY A 119 15.95 -1.44 12.05
N VAL A 120 16.35 -2.69 11.86
CA VAL A 120 16.30 -3.74 12.88
C VAL A 120 17.24 -3.43 14.04
N LYS A 121 18.47 -3.00 13.74
CA LYS A 121 19.51 -2.76 14.76
C LYS A 121 19.26 -1.49 15.59
N ASN A 122 18.85 -0.40 14.93
CA ASN A 122 18.88 0.94 15.52
C ASN A 122 17.49 1.58 15.65
N GLY A 123 16.44 0.98 15.07
CA GLY A 123 15.08 1.54 15.10
C GLY A 123 14.31 1.18 16.37
N GLN A 124 13.09 1.72 16.48
CA GLN A 124 12.11 1.30 17.48
C GLN A 124 11.96 -0.23 17.47
N SER A 125 11.92 -0.86 18.63
CA SER A 125 11.77 -2.32 18.72
C SER A 125 10.36 -2.72 18.29
N ASP A 126 10.29 -3.67 17.36
CA ASP A 126 9.07 -4.39 16.98
C ASP A 126 9.51 -5.82 16.64
N PRO A 127 9.42 -6.78 17.58
CA PRO A 127 10.00 -8.11 17.41
C PRO A 127 9.54 -8.85 16.15
N GLU A 128 8.30 -8.60 15.71
CA GLU A 128 7.72 -9.24 14.54
C GLU A 128 8.30 -8.67 13.25
N LEU A 129 8.37 -7.34 13.15
CA LEU A 129 9.05 -6.66 12.03
C LEU A 129 10.55 -6.93 12.02
N ASP A 130 11.17 -7.05 13.20
CA ASP A 130 12.60 -7.30 13.35
C ASP A 130 13.01 -8.68 12.82
N ALA A 131 12.27 -9.71 13.23
CA ALA A 131 12.45 -11.05 12.71
C ALA A 131 12.18 -11.09 11.19
N LEU A 132 11.07 -10.52 10.73
CA LEU A 132 10.69 -10.58 9.32
C LEU A 132 11.63 -9.79 8.42
N GLY A 133 12.09 -8.62 8.86
CA GLY A 133 13.07 -7.80 8.16
C GLY A 133 14.41 -8.50 8.02
N THR A 134 14.87 -9.18 9.07
CA THR A 134 16.09 -10.00 9.05
C THR A 134 15.96 -11.15 8.05
N GLU A 135 14.87 -11.91 8.11
CA GLU A 135 14.64 -13.04 7.21
C GLU A 135 14.47 -12.61 5.74
N TYR A 136 13.83 -11.46 5.50
CA TYR A 136 13.67 -10.90 4.17
C TYR A 136 15.01 -10.46 3.59
N ALA A 137 15.82 -9.75 4.38
CA ALA A 137 17.17 -9.35 4.00
C ALA A 137 18.07 -10.56 3.69
N GLN A 138 18.01 -11.63 4.49
CA GLN A 138 18.73 -12.88 4.21
C GLN A 138 18.28 -13.54 2.90
N THR A 139 16.98 -13.53 2.61
CA THR A 139 16.45 -14.09 1.36
C THR A 139 16.94 -13.30 0.15
N LEU A 140 16.98 -11.96 0.25
CA LEU A 140 17.56 -11.09 -0.77
C LEU A 140 19.06 -11.34 -0.98
N GLN A 141 19.83 -11.51 0.10
CA GLN A 141 21.27 -11.81 0.02
C GLN A 141 21.54 -13.11 -0.75
N GLN A 142 20.66 -14.11 -0.64
CA GLN A 142 20.75 -15.36 -1.40
C GLN A 142 20.26 -15.19 -2.85
N LEU A 143 19.19 -14.43 -3.09
CA LEU A 143 18.62 -14.22 -4.42
C LEU A 143 19.53 -13.41 -5.34
N ILE A 144 20.12 -12.32 -4.86
CA ILE A 144 20.93 -11.38 -5.67
C ILE A 144 21.98 -12.09 -6.55
N PRO A 145 22.89 -12.93 -6.02
CA PRO A 145 23.89 -13.60 -6.86
C PRO A 145 23.27 -14.59 -7.86
N LEU A 146 22.15 -15.23 -7.50
CA LEU A 146 21.47 -16.19 -8.39
C LEU A 146 20.75 -15.48 -9.54
N VAL A 147 20.03 -14.40 -9.26
CA VAL A 147 19.35 -13.61 -10.30
C VAL A 147 20.36 -12.90 -11.21
N GLN A 148 21.52 -12.52 -10.68
CA GLN A 148 22.64 -12.06 -11.49
C GLN A 148 23.18 -13.15 -12.41
N SER A 149 23.28 -14.38 -11.92
CA SER A 149 23.67 -15.53 -12.74
C SER A 149 22.65 -15.84 -13.83
N VAL A 150 21.36 -15.69 -13.54
CA VAL A 150 20.25 -15.80 -14.50
C VAL A 150 20.37 -14.71 -15.57
N ASP A 151 20.46 -13.45 -15.17
CA ASP A 151 20.58 -12.31 -16.10
C ASP A 151 21.81 -12.46 -17.01
N THR A 152 22.94 -12.91 -16.46
CA THR A 152 24.18 -13.17 -17.21
C THR A 152 23.98 -14.31 -18.22
N TYR A 153 23.48 -15.45 -17.76
CA TYR A 153 23.27 -16.64 -18.58
C TYR A 153 22.38 -16.37 -19.81
N TYR A 154 21.26 -15.67 -19.61
CA TYR A 154 20.37 -15.36 -20.73
C TYR A 154 20.88 -14.21 -21.63
N SER A 155 21.59 -13.23 -21.06
CA SER A 155 22.16 -12.14 -21.86
C SER A 155 23.32 -12.58 -22.75
N GLN A 156 24.11 -13.57 -22.33
CA GLN A 156 25.20 -14.15 -23.11
C GLN A 156 24.72 -15.16 -24.16
N GLY A 157 23.51 -15.69 -23.99
CA GLY A 157 22.96 -16.69 -24.92
C GLY A 157 23.40 -18.13 -24.65
N ASP A 158 24.11 -18.38 -23.53
CA ASP A 158 24.62 -19.70 -23.09
C ASP A 158 23.61 -20.84 -23.21
N TYR A 159 22.31 -20.54 -23.05
CA TYR A 159 21.23 -21.49 -23.15
C TYR A 159 21.12 -22.19 -24.52
N LYS A 160 21.66 -21.56 -25.57
CA LYS A 160 21.75 -22.12 -26.92
C LYS A 160 22.84 -23.18 -27.01
N ASP A 161 23.90 -23.02 -26.23
CA ASP A 161 25.09 -23.87 -26.27
C ASP A 161 24.91 -25.10 -25.38
N ASP A 162 24.26 -24.94 -24.22
CA ASP A 162 24.08 -26.02 -23.24
C ASP A 162 22.71 -26.68 -23.28
N GLY A 163 21.86 -26.32 -24.25
CA GLY A 163 20.51 -26.87 -24.38
C GLY A 163 19.63 -26.66 -23.15
N MET A 164 19.76 -25.52 -22.47
CA MET A 164 19.06 -25.16 -21.23
C MET A 164 19.50 -25.91 -19.97
N ALA A 165 20.65 -26.57 -19.96
CA ALA A 165 21.13 -27.32 -18.79
C ALA A 165 21.31 -26.42 -17.55
N LYS A 166 22.09 -25.34 -17.67
CA LYS A 166 22.29 -24.36 -16.58
C LYS A 166 21.02 -23.57 -16.29
N GLY A 167 20.21 -23.27 -17.30
CA GLY A 167 18.89 -22.64 -17.12
C GLY A 167 17.95 -23.45 -16.21
N LYS A 168 17.89 -24.77 -16.38
CA LYS A 168 17.12 -25.67 -15.51
C LYS A 168 17.68 -25.71 -14.08
N ALA A 169 19.00 -25.75 -13.94
CA ALA A 169 19.65 -25.74 -12.63
C ALA A 169 19.45 -24.42 -11.88
N LEU A 170 19.51 -23.28 -12.57
CA LEU A 170 19.21 -21.96 -12.00
C LEU A 170 17.73 -21.86 -11.60
N GLN A 171 16.82 -22.35 -12.45
CA GLN A 171 15.39 -22.33 -12.11
C GLN A 171 15.09 -23.14 -10.83
N ALA A 172 15.69 -24.32 -10.69
CA ALA A 172 15.54 -25.14 -9.49
C ALA A 172 16.03 -24.44 -8.21
N GLN A 173 17.02 -23.55 -8.31
CA GLN A 173 17.56 -22.78 -7.19
C GLN A 173 16.72 -21.54 -6.86
N ILE A 174 16.31 -20.76 -7.87
CA ILE A 174 15.62 -19.48 -7.64
C ILE A 174 14.15 -19.66 -7.28
N ALA A 175 13.48 -20.69 -7.82
CA ALA A 175 12.05 -20.90 -7.59
C ALA A 175 11.64 -20.99 -6.10
N PRO A 176 12.29 -21.82 -5.25
CA PRO A 176 11.96 -21.86 -3.82
C PRO A 176 12.31 -20.56 -3.09
N LEU A 177 13.35 -19.84 -3.52
CA LEU A 177 13.74 -18.56 -2.92
C LEU A 177 12.76 -17.45 -3.28
N PHE A 178 12.30 -17.36 -4.52
CA PHE A 178 11.25 -16.41 -4.92
C PHE A 178 9.93 -16.69 -4.21
N LYS A 179 9.53 -17.96 -4.06
CA LYS A 179 8.36 -18.34 -3.26
C LYS A 179 8.48 -17.84 -1.82
N THR A 180 9.64 -18.06 -1.20
CA THR A 180 9.94 -17.60 0.16
C THR A 180 9.93 -16.07 0.24
N PHE A 181 10.57 -15.40 -0.71
CA PHE A 181 10.65 -13.95 -0.81
C PHE A 181 9.26 -13.30 -0.90
N PHE A 182 8.41 -13.75 -1.82
CA PHE A 182 7.06 -13.20 -1.98
C PHE A 182 6.19 -13.44 -0.76
N ALA A 183 6.25 -14.63 -0.16
CA ALA A 183 5.50 -14.90 1.07
C ALA A 183 5.94 -14.02 2.24
N LYS A 184 7.25 -13.74 2.37
CA LYS A 184 7.74 -12.78 3.38
C LYS A 184 7.33 -11.36 3.04
N SER A 185 7.39 -10.97 1.76
CA SER A 185 6.94 -9.65 1.32
C SER A 185 5.47 -9.42 1.66
N ASP A 186 4.59 -10.39 1.35
CA ASP A 186 3.17 -10.32 1.67
C ASP A 186 2.95 -10.09 3.17
N ARG A 187 3.70 -10.78 4.03
CA ARG A 187 3.67 -10.55 5.49
C ARG A 187 4.16 -9.15 5.89
N ILE A 188 5.22 -8.64 5.26
CA ILE A 188 5.70 -7.27 5.53
C ILE A 188 4.62 -6.26 5.14
N HIS A 189 4.00 -6.44 3.97
CA HIS A 189 2.88 -5.60 3.52
C HIS A 189 1.77 -5.55 4.58
N SER A 190 1.33 -6.71 5.08
CA SER A 190 0.30 -6.78 6.12
C SER A 190 0.71 -6.10 7.43
N LEU A 191 1.95 -6.31 7.89
CA LEU A 191 2.42 -5.72 9.14
C LEU A 191 2.59 -4.20 9.05
N VAL A 192 3.20 -3.71 7.97
CA VAL A 192 3.32 -2.27 7.72
C VAL A 192 1.94 -1.63 7.67
N ALA A 193 1.00 -2.24 6.96
CA ALA A 193 -0.38 -1.75 6.89
C ALA A 193 -1.06 -1.74 8.28
N SER A 194 -0.85 -2.78 9.10
CA SER A 194 -1.40 -2.86 10.45
C SER A 194 -0.82 -1.80 11.39
N ARG A 195 0.50 -1.60 11.40
CA ARG A 195 1.16 -0.58 12.22
C ARG A 195 0.78 0.84 11.78
N ASN A 196 0.70 1.09 10.47
CA ASN A 196 0.19 2.36 9.95
C ASN A 196 -1.25 2.63 10.39
N LEU A 197 -2.12 1.61 10.39
CA LEU A 197 -3.51 1.78 10.87
C LEU A 197 -3.57 2.23 12.33
N ALA A 198 -2.69 1.70 13.17
CA ALA A 198 -2.62 2.08 14.59
C ALA A 198 -2.17 3.55 14.75
N ILE A 199 -1.19 3.96 13.95
CA ILE A 199 -0.70 5.36 13.91
C ILE A 199 -1.80 6.31 13.43
N GLU A 200 -2.53 5.93 12.37
CA GLU A 200 -3.67 6.70 11.83
C GLU A 200 -4.76 6.93 12.89
N LYS A 201 -5.10 5.90 13.66
CA LYS A 201 -6.06 6.00 14.78
C LYS A 201 -5.59 6.96 15.87
N GLN A 202 -4.31 6.93 16.20
CA GLN A 202 -3.72 7.85 17.17
C GLN A 202 -3.74 9.29 16.65
N ALA A 203 -3.39 9.49 15.37
CA ALA A 203 -3.44 10.80 14.72
C ALA A 203 -4.86 11.38 14.71
N LEU A 204 -5.87 10.57 14.37
CA LEU A 204 -7.28 11.00 14.39
C LEU A 204 -7.74 11.40 15.80
N THR A 205 -7.31 10.67 16.83
CA THR A 205 -7.58 11.01 18.24
C THR A 205 -6.95 12.35 18.61
N ALA A 206 -5.69 12.58 18.20
CA ALA A 206 -4.99 13.84 18.45
C ALA A 206 -5.63 15.02 17.70
N MET A 207 -6.13 14.80 16.48
CA MET A 207 -6.89 15.81 15.74
C MET A 207 -8.16 16.21 16.49
N GLU A 208 -8.91 15.24 17.02
CA GLU A 208 -10.13 15.51 17.79
C GLU A 208 -9.82 16.32 19.05
N GLN A 209 -8.78 15.94 19.80
CA GLN A 209 -8.40 16.61 21.04
C GLN A 209 -7.97 18.06 20.79
N ARG A 210 -7.30 18.33 19.66
CA ARG A 210 -6.74 19.64 19.37
C ARG A 210 -7.73 20.59 18.70
N ASN A 211 -8.52 20.10 17.74
CA ASN A 211 -9.38 20.93 16.88
C ASN A 211 -10.88 20.60 17.04
N GLY A 212 -11.22 19.58 17.81
CA GLY A 212 -12.55 18.96 17.74
C GLY A 212 -12.75 18.21 16.43
N LYS A 213 -14.01 17.86 16.15
CA LYS A 213 -14.42 17.17 14.91
C LYS A 213 -14.67 18.18 13.80
N ASP A 214 -13.60 18.80 13.32
CA ASP A 214 -13.65 19.67 12.15
C ASP A 214 -13.78 18.86 10.84
N ILE A 215 -13.85 19.55 9.70
CA ILE A 215 -13.99 18.88 8.40
C ILE A 215 -12.79 17.97 8.06
N TRP A 216 -11.60 18.28 8.57
CA TRP A 216 -10.41 17.46 8.37
C TRP A 216 -10.52 16.17 9.18
N TRP A 217 -10.87 16.27 10.45
CA TRP A 217 -11.17 15.10 11.27
C TRP A 217 -12.22 14.20 10.61
N HIS A 218 -13.30 14.78 10.09
CA HIS A 218 -14.35 14.02 9.39
C HIS A 218 -13.84 13.34 8.11
N THR A 219 -13.01 14.03 7.34
CA THR A 219 -12.36 13.47 6.14
C THR A 219 -11.47 12.28 6.52
N GLU A 220 -10.64 12.44 7.55
CA GLU A 220 -9.74 11.40 8.03
C GLU A 220 -10.48 10.20 8.60
N ASN A 221 -11.53 10.44 9.37
CA ASN A 221 -12.40 9.39 9.89
C ASN A 221 -13.04 8.58 8.75
N VAL A 222 -13.49 9.22 7.68
CA VAL A 222 -14.06 8.51 6.52
C VAL A 222 -13.01 7.67 5.80
N MET A 223 -11.78 8.17 5.63
CA MET A 223 -10.69 7.38 5.02
C MET A 223 -10.30 6.17 5.88
N LEU A 224 -10.23 6.36 7.21
CA LEU A 224 -9.94 5.29 8.16
C LEU A 224 -11.03 4.20 8.14
N GLU A 225 -12.30 4.60 8.15
CA GLU A 225 -13.44 3.67 8.08
C GLU A 225 -13.56 2.99 6.72
N ALA A 226 -13.25 3.71 5.63
CA ALA A 226 -13.18 3.14 4.27
C ALA A 226 -12.14 2.03 4.19
N ARG A 227 -10.96 2.24 4.79
CA ARG A 227 -9.93 1.21 4.87
C ARG A 227 -10.38 0.05 5.76
N GLY A 228 -10.94 0.36 6.93
CA GLY A 228 -11.43 -0.65 7.88
C GLY A 228 -12.46 -1.60 7.28
N VAL A 229 -13.43 -1.07 6.50
CA VAL A 229 -14.43 -1.91 5.84
C VAL A 229 -13.81 -2.81 4.77
N ILE A 230 -12.85 -2.32 3.98
CA ILE A 230 -12.16 -3.12 2.96
C ILE A 230 -11.32 -4.24 3.58
N ASP A 231 -10.47 -3.90 4.56
CA ASP A 231 -9.60 -4.86 5.24
C ASP A 231 -10.45 -5.95 5.92
N ALA A 232 -11.57 -5.58 6.54
CA ALA A 232 -12.47 -6.54 7.17
C ALA A 232 -13.21 -7.42 6.16
N ILE A 233 -13.66 -6.87 5.02
CA ILE A 233 -14.29 -7.64 3.95
C ILE A 233 -13.32 -8.65 3.34
N ASP A 234 -12.08 -8.25 3.07
CA ASP A 234 -11.05 -9.13 2.51
C ASP A 234 -10.71 -10.26 3.48
N ALA A 235 -10.57 -9.95 4.77
CA ALA A 235 -10.35 -10.95 5.81
C ALA A 235 -11.53 -11.95 5.91
N LEU A 236 -12.77 -11.47 5.89
CA LEU A 236 -13.96 -12.33 5.89
C LEU A 236 -14.02 -13.22 4.65
N ASN A 237 -13.70 -12.67 3.47
CA ASN A 237 -13.67 -13.42 2.21
C ASN A 237 -12.62 -14.53 2.24
N THR A 238 -11.40 -14.21 2.70
CA THR A 238 -10.29 -15.17 2.81
C THR A 238 -10.57 -16.28 3.82
N GLN A 239 -11.36 -16.00 4.86
CA GLN A 239 -11.74 -16.96 5.89
C GLN A 239 -13.02 -17.74 5.55
N ASP A 240 -13.59 -17.59 4.35
CA ASP A 240 -14.89 -18.17 3.96
C ASP A 240 -16.04 -17.76 4.93
N ARG A 241 -15.95 -16.55 5.49
CA ARG A 241 -16.90 -15.97 6.47
C ARG A 241 -17.63 -14.75 5.92
N LEU A 242 -17.50 -14.45 4.63
CA LEU A 242 -18.20 -13.33 4.01
C LEU A 242 -19.70 -13.65 3.87
N THR A 243 -20.49 -13.19 4.84
CA THR A 243 -21.95 -13.32 4.88
C THR A 243 -22.63 -11.97 5.03
N VAL A 244 -23.95 -11.91 4.83
CA VAL A 244 -24.73 -10.68 5.03
C VAL A 244 -24.59 -10.18 6.47
N GLU A 245 -24.65 -11.10 7.44
CA GLU A 245 -24.60 -10.82 8.87
C GLU A 245 -23.27 -10.22 9.28
N ASN A 246 -22.16 -10.74 8.75
CA ASN A 246 -20.82 -10.23 9.05
C ASN A 246 -20.53 -8.91 8.31
N LEU A 247 -21.11 -8.69 7.12
CA LEU A 247 -20.89 -7.50 6.32
C LEU A 247 -21.71 -6.28 6.77
N GLN A 248 -22.94 -6.51 7.26
CA GLN A 248 -23.87 -5.46 7.66
C GLN A 248 -23.31 -4.47 8.71
N PRO A 249 -22.65 -4.90 9.81
CA PRO A 249 -22.10 -3.95 10.78
C PRO A 249 -20.97 -3.10 10.18
N LEU A 250 -20.14 -3.67 9.30
CA LEU A 250 -19.05 -2.95 8.63
C LEU A 250 -19.60 -1.87 7.67
N GLU A 251 -20.62 -2.24 6.88
CA GLU A 251 -21.34 -1.29 6.02
C GLU A 251 -21.95 -0.15 6.85
N THR A 252 -22.56 -0.48 7.99
CA THR A 252 -23.24 0.49 8.85
C THR A 252 -22.25 1.49 9.46
N ALA A 253 -21.10 1.01 9.95
CA ALA A 253 -20.06 1.88 10.50
C ALA A 253 -19.53 2.87 9.45
N TYR A 254 -19.16 2.36 8.26
CA TYR A 254 -18.69 3.22 7.17
C TYR A 254 -19.76 4.21 6.69
N GLN A 255 -21.02 3.75 6.58
CA GLN A 255 -22.14 4.63 6.25
C GLN A 255 -22.31 5.75 7.28
N GLN A 256 -22.26 5.44 8.58
CA GLN A 256 -22.42 6.44 9.63
C GLN A 256 -21.32 7.50 9.56
N ALA A 257 -20.07 7.08 9.35
CA ALA A 257 -18.95 8.00 9.19
C ALA A 257 -19.15 8.94 8.00
N LEU A 258 -19.53 8.38 6.84
CA LEU A 258 -19.80 9.14 5.62
C LEU A 258 -20.95 10.14 5.80
N GLU A 259 -22.10 9.71 6.30
CA GLU A 259 -23.26 10.61 6.49
C GLU A 259 -22.97 11.72 7.51
N THR A 260 -22.22 11.41 8.57
CA THR A 260 -21.80 12.42 9.55
C THR A 260 -20.91 13.48 8.91
N ALA A 261 -19.93 13.04 8.10
CA ALA A 261 -19.03 13.95 7.39
C ALA A 261 -19.78 14.79 6.34
N LYS A 262 -20.74 14.20 5.61
CA LYS A 262 -21.62 14.93 4.67
C LYS A 262 -22.41 16.02 5.37
N ALA A 263 -23.10 15.68 6.47
CA ALA A 263 -23.89 16.63 7.24
C ALA A 263 -23.02 17.78 7.79
N TYR A 264 -21.84 17.46 8.34
CA TYR A 264 -20.90 18.48 8.82
C TYR A 264 -20.41 19.39 7.68
N GLY A 265 -20.00 18.79 6.57
CA GLY A 265 -19.48 19.51 5.40
C GLY A 265 -20.50 20.48 4.81
N GLU A 266 -21.76 20.06 4.65
CA GLU A 266 -22.83 20.94 4.19
C GLU A 266 -23.13 22.07 5.18
N ALA A 267 -23.27 21.75 6.47
CA ALA A 267 -23.56 22.74 7.52
C ALA A 267 -22.44 23.80 7.67
N ASN A 268 -21.20 23.45 7.31
CA ASN A 268 -20.03 24.33 7.42
C ASN A 268 -19.46 24.74 6.06
N ARG A 269 -20.20 24.54 4.95
CA ARG A 269 -19.72 24.83 3.59
C ARG A 269 -19.27 26.28 3.42
N ALA A 270 -20.07 27.25 3.86
CA ALA A 270 -19.73 28.68 3.76
C ALA A 270 -18.51 29.10 4.60
N LYS A 271 -18.19 28.36 5.67
CA LYS A 271 -16.95 28.57 6.46
C LYS A 271 -15.72 27.90 5.83
N SER A 272 -15.96 27.01 4.88
CA SER A 272 -14.98 26.20 4.18
C SER A 272 -14.66 26.75 2.78
N GLU A 273 -15.53 27.59 2.22
CA GLU A 273 -15.29 28.34 0.98
C GLU A 273 -14.24 29.44 1.24
N GLY A 274 -13.04 29.25 0.70
CA GLY A 274 -12.12 30.37 0.45
C GLY A 274 -10.90 30.51 1.36
N LYS A 275 -10.18 29.42 1.70
CA LYS A 275 -8.83 29.57 2.29
C LYS A 275 -7.68 29.26 1.33
N THR A 276 -7.83 28.31 0.41
CA THR A 276 -6.91 28.09 -0.74
C THR A 276 -7.63 27.30 -1.85
N ALA A 277 -7.01 27.10 -3.02
CA ALA A 277 -7.52 26.20 -4.07
C ALA A 277 -7.55 24.70 -3.65
N ALA A 278 -7.13 24.39 -2.42
CA ALA A 278 -6.92 23.04 -1.92
C ALA A 278 -7.72 22.71 -0.65
N ASP A 279 -8.66 23.55 -0.18
CA ASP A 279 -9.36 23.28 1.09
C ASP A 279 -10.89 23.40 0.99
N PRO A 280 -11.64 22.56 1.76
CA PRO A 280 -11.28 21.23 2.26
C PRO A 280 -11.49 20.17 1.16
N PHE A 281 -10.65 19.14 1.14
CA PHE A 281 -10.73 18.05 0.15
C PHE A 281 -12.01 17.24 0.20
N TRP A 282 -12.74 17.32 1.31
CA TRP A 282 -13.97 16.60 1.53
C TRP A 282 -14.89 16.59 0.31
N PHE A 283 -15.15 17.76 -0.29
CA PHE A 283 -16.08 17.86 -1.42
C PHE A 283 -15.61 17.20 -2.71
N TYR A 284 -14.30 16.97 -2.87
CA TYR A 284 -13.72 16.19 -3.98
C TYR A 284 -13.70 14.69 -3.67
N LEU A 285 -13.58 14.33 -2.39
CA LEU A 285 -13.51 12.95 -1.93
C LEU A 285 -14.89 12.31 -1.79
N GLU A 286 -15.89 13.10 -1.40
CA GLU A 286 -17.26 12.64 -1.10
C GLU A 286 -17.85 11.78 -2.22
N PRO A 287 -17.75 12.14 -3.52
CA PRO A 287 -18.30 11.29 -4.59
C PRO A 287 -17.65 9.91 -4.65
N ASN A 288 -16.33 9.82 -4.42
CA ASN A 288 -15.60 8.55 -4.40
C ASN A 288 -15.93 7.74 -3.14
N ALA A 289 -16.07 8.39 -1.99
CA ALA A 289 -16.47 7.75 -0.73
C ALA A 289 -17.89 7.17 -0.83
N SER A 290 -18.83 7.93 -1.40
CA SER A 290 -20.19 7.49 -1.71
C SER A 290 -20.20 6.32 -2.72
N ALA A 291 -19.36 6.36 -3.74
CA ALA A 291 -19.22 5.26 -4.70
C ALA A 291 -18.71 3.97 -4.04
N LEU A 292 -17.76 4.06 -3.10
CA LEU A 292 -17.34 2.92 -2.30
C LEU A 292 -18.49 2.34 -1.49
N LEU A 293 -19.26 3.18 -0.77
CA LEU A 293 -20.40 2.70 0.02
C LEU A 293 -21.46 2.00 -0.85
N ALA A 294 -21.73 2.54 -2.04
CA ALA A 294 -22.65 1.93 -2.99
C ALA A 294 -22.21 0.53 -3.43
N ASN A 295 -20.91 0.32 -3.63
CA ASN A 295 -20.35 -0.99 -3.98
C ASN A 295 -20.32 -1.96 -2.81
N VAL A 296 -20.02 -1.51 -1.58
CA VAL A 296 -20.16 -2.32 -0.36
C VAL A 296 -21.61 -2.80 -0.21
N LYS A 297 -22.58 -1.90 -0.39
CA LYS A 297 -24.01 -2.21 -0.39
C LYS A 297 -24.41 -3.20 -1.49
N ALA A 298 -23.82 -3.08 -2.68
CA ALA A 298 -24.08 -4.00 -3.78
C ALA A 298 -23.56 -5.41 -3.48
N LEU A 299 -22.34 -5.51 -2.92
CA LEU A 299 -21.76 -6.77 -2.47
C LEU A 299 -22.67 -7.46 -1.44
N ARG A 300 -23.13 -6.73 -0.42
CA ARG A 300 -24.05 -7.27 0.60
C ARG A 300 -25.37 -7.76 0.03
N ARG A 301 -25.98 -6.99 -0.87
CA ARG A 301 -27.26 -7.38 -1.51
C ARG A 301 -27.12 -8.65 -2.33
N ASP A 302 -26.00 -8.84 -3.02
CA ASP A 302 -25.82 -10.01 -3.89
C ASP A 302 -25.42 -11.26 -3.10
N LEU A 303 -24.74 -11.11 -1.95
CA LEU A 303 -24.60 -12.18 -0.94
C LEU A 303 -25.98 -12.70 -0.50
N GLY A 304 -26.91 -11.81 -0.17
CA GLY A 304 -28.26 -12.18 0.26
C GLY A 304 -29.12 -12.87 -0.82
N LYS A 305 -28.77 -12.71 -2.10
CA LYS A 305 -29.47 -13.36 -3.23
C LYS A 305 -28.85 -14.69 -3.63
N GLY A 306 -27.69 -15.07 -3.09
CA GLY A 306 -26.96 -16.27 -3.51
C GLY A 306 -26.44 -16.26 -4.96
N LYS A 307 -26.27 -15.06 -5.57
CA LYS A 307 -25.83 -14.92 -6.96
C LYS A 307 -24.31 -14.90 -7.08
N ASN A 308 -23.69 -16.07 -7.15
CA ASN A 308 -22.23 -16.22 -7.17
C ASN A 308 -21.52 -15.49 -8.33
N ALA A 309 -22.13 -15.41 -9.52
CA ALA A 309 -21.52 -14.72 -10.68
C ALA A 309 -21.46 -13.19 -10.52
N ASP A 310 -22.34 -12.60 -9.72
CA ASP A 310 -22.35 -11.17 -9.43
C ASP A 310 -21.41 -10.80 -8.27
N LEU A 311 -21.08 -11.77 -7.42
CA LEU A 311 -20.28 -11.58 -6.20
C LEU A 311 -18.84 -11.16 -6.51
N GLU A 312 -18.15 -11.89 -7.38
CA GLU A 312 -16.76 -11.58 -7.78
C GLU A 312 -16.67 -10.21 -8.48
N ARG A 313 -17.60 -9.93 -9.39
CA ARG A 313 -17.66 -8.64 -10.10
C ARG A 313 -17.84 -7.48 -9.11
N ASN A 314 -18.76 -7.60 -8.15
CA ASN A 314 -19.01 -6.55 -7.18
C ASN A 314 -17.87 -6.41 -6.16
N TYR A 315 -17.22 -7.51 -5.79
CA TYR A 315 -16.00 -7.49 -4.99
C TYR A 315 -14.92 -6.67 -5.67
N ASN A 316 -14.66 -6.93 -6.96
CA ASN A 316 -13.68 -6.19 -7.75
C ASN A 316 -14.08 -4.71 -7.93
N ASN A 317 -15.37 -4.42 -8.14
CA ASN A 317 -15.86 -3.04 -8.21
C ASN A 317 -15.63 -2.28 -6.90
N MET A 318 -15.84 -2.93 -5.76
CA MET A 318 -15.58 -2.36 -4.43
C MET A 318 -14.09 -2.02 -4.25
N ILE A 319 -13.19 -2.95 -4.56
CA ILE A 319 -11.73 -2.72 -4.50
C ILE A 319 -11.32 -1.56 -5.42
N ASN A 320 -11.84 -1.53 -6.65
CA ASN A 320 -11.56 -0.45 -7.60
C ASN A 320 -12.06 0.92 -7.10
N SER A 321 -13.24 0.97 -6.47
CA SER A 321 -13.75 2.20 -5.87
C SER A 321 -12.93 2.66 -4.67
N PHE A 322 -12.43 1.74 -3.84
CA PHE A 322 -11.51 2.09 -2.76
C PHE A 322 -10.20 2.66 -3.30
N ASN A 323 -9.60 2.02 -4.30
CA ASN A 323 -8.36 2.53 -4.92
C ASN A 323 -8.54 3.94 -5.49
N ARG A 324 -9.66 4.21 -6.19
CA ARG A 324 -9.96 5.58 -6.67
C ARG A 324 -10.10 6.60 -5.56
N LEU A 325 -10.78 6.23 -4.46
CA LEU A 325 -10.91 7.11 -3.29
C LEU A 325 -9.53 7.45 -2.71
N VAL A 326 -8.67 6.45 -2.57
CA VAL A 326 -7.32 6.66 -2.03
C VAL A 326 -6.43 7.46 -2.99
N ASP A 327 -6.50 7.21 -4.29
CA ASP A 327 -5.76 7.98 -5.30
C ASP A 327 -6.18 9.46 -5.25
N GLU A 328 -7.49 9.73 -5.17
CA GLU A 328 -8.00 11.10 -5.04
C GLU A 328 -7.48 11.75 -3.75
N TYR A 329 -7.56 11.04 -2.61
CA TYR A 329 -7.03 11.51 -1.33
C TYR A 329 -5.55 11.88 -1.42
N ASN A 330 -4.74 11.00 -2.01
CA ASN A 330 -3.30 11.20 -2.19
C ASN A 330 -3.00 12.40 -3.11
N ASN A 331 -3.69 12.51 -4.24
CA ASN A 331 -3.50 13.60 -5.20
C ASN A 331 -3.80 14.96 -4.56
N ARG A 332 -4.88 15.02 -3.78
CA ARG A 332 -5.29 16.22 -3.06
C ARG A 332 -4.25 16.60 -2.01
N ASN A 333 -3.86 15.67 -1.15
CA ASN A 333 -2.80 15.88 -0.16
C ASN A 333 -1.50 16.40 -0.78
N GLN A 334 -1.07 15.82 -1.90
CA GLN A 334 0.12 16.30 -2.61
C GLN A 334 -0.04 17.73 -3.11
N ALA A 335 -1.20 18.10 -3.68
CA ALA A 335 -1.45 19.44 -4.19
C ALA A 335 -1.36 20.50 -3.07
N ARG A 336 -1.95 20.22 -1.91
CA ARG A 336 -1.87 21.09 -0.73
C ARG A 336 -0.45 21.20 -0.18
N ASN A 337 0.29 20.09 -0.12
CA ASN A 337 1.69 20.13 0.31
C ASN A 337 2.55 21.01 -0.61
N ARG A 338 2.32 20.96 -1.92
CA ARG A 338 2.99 21.87 -2.88
C ARG A 338 2.61 23.33 -2.64
N TYR A 339 1.33 23.61 -2.37
CA TYR A 339 0.86 24.95 -2.05
C TYR A 339 1.53 25.51 -0.79
N ILE A 340 1.53 24.76 0.32
CA ILE A 340 2.18 25.14 1.58
C ILE A 340 3.68 25.40 1.35
N ALA A 341 4.37 24.51 0.62
CA ALA A 341 5.78 24.68 0.31
C ALA A 341 6.07 25.91 -0.56
N SER A 342 5.11 26.36 -1.37
CA SER A 342 5.24 27.58 -2.18
C SER A 342 5.08 28.85 -1.36
N MET A 343 4.23 28.82 -0.32
CA MET A 343 4.03 29.94 0.60
C MET A 343 5.26 30.19 1.49
N ASN A 344 6.02 29.14 1.83
CA ASN A 344 7.23 29.24 2.66
C ASN A 344 8.49 29.65 1.88
N LYS A 345 8.38 29.89 0.56
CA LYS A 345 9.50 30.29 -0.32
C LYS A 345 9.41 31.74 -0.80
N GLY A 346 8.36 32.47 -0.44
CA GLY A 346 8.20 33.91 -0.66
C GLY A 346 8.31 34.64 0.66
#